data_AF-A0A3D5JI06-F1
#
_entry.id   AF-A0A3D5JI06-F1
#
_cell.length_a   1.000
_cell.length_b   1.000
_cell.length_c   1.000
_cell.angle_alpha   90.00
_cell.angle_beta   90.00
_cell.angle_gamma   90.00
#
_symmetry.space_group_name_H-M   'P 1'
#
loop_
_entity.id
_entity.type
_entity.pdbx_description
1 polymer ?
#
loop_
_entity_poly.entity_id
_entity_poly.type
_entity_poly.pdbx_seq_one_letter_code
_entity_poly.pdbx_strand_id
1 'polypeptide(L)'
;MSDAKAIMEMIKENDITYVDLRFTDPRGKMQHVTQHIDTIDEESLAEGFMFDGSSIAGWKAINESDMTLMPDLYRCYVDPFFAQPTLAVFCDVLEPSTGEAYSRDPRSTAKAALAHMESAGLGDTAFFGPEAEFFIFEDVKIDVSMNRAMYQVDSMEGPYNSARDYEEGNLGHRPGVKGGYFPVPPIDSGQDIRSEMLSVMADMGVPVEKHHHEVAPSQHELGMKFGTLIETADNLQLYKYSVHQVAA
;
A
#
# COMPACT_ATOMS: atom_id res chain seq x y z
N MET A 1 -0.91 -11.70 18.35
CA MET A 1 -0.53 -10.28 18.44
C MET A 1 0.83 -10.23 19.08
N SER A 2 1.80 -9.57 18.46
CA SER A 2 3.03 -9.17 19.15
C SER A 2 2.64 -8.26 20.30
N ASP A 3 3.23 -8.45 21.48
CA ASP A 3 3.12 -7.48 22.55
C ASP A 3 4.16 -6.36 22.33
N ALA A 4 4.01 -5.24 23.05
CA ALA A 4 4.92 -4.10 22.92
C ALA A 4 6.40 -4.49 23.12
N LYS A 5 6.67 -5.52 23.95
CA LYS A 5 8.02 -6.04 24.17
C LYS A 5 8.63 -6.65 22.92
N ALA A 6 7.89 -7.47 22.19
CA ALA A 6 8.35 -8.01 20.92
C ALA A 6 8.71 -6.91 19.91
N ILE A 7 7.97 -5.79 19.90
CA ILE A 7 8.27 -4.64 19.06
C ILE A 7 9.55 -3.92 19.52
N MET A 8 9.72 -3.72 20.83
CA MET A 8 10.94 -3.13 21.40
C MET A 8 12.18 -4.00 21.16
N GLU A 9 12.01 -5.32 21.11
CA GLU A 9 13.07 -6.27 20.71
C GLU A 9 13.41 -6.12 19.22
N MET A 10 12.39 -6.13 18.35
CA MET A 10 12.56 -5.93 16.91
C MET A 10 13.27 -4.62 16.57
N ILE A 11 12.92 -3.54 17.28
CA ILE A 11 13.57 -2.23 17.17
C ILE A 11 15.08 -2.33 17.44
N LYS A 12 15.47 -3.03 18.51
CA LYS A 12 16.87 -3.19 18.89
C LYS A 12 17.62 -4.10 17.93
N GLU A 13 17.01 -5.20 17.51
CA GLU A 13 17.62 -6.19 16.64
C GLU A 13 17.91 -5.66 15.23
N ASN A 14 17.08 -4.74 14.74
CA ASN A 14 17.19 -4.16 13.41
C ASN A 14 17.78 -2.74 13.41
N ASP A 15 18.38 -2.30 14.52
CA ASP A 15 18.97 -0.96 14.69
C ASP A 15 18.03 0.18 14.23
N ILE A 16 16.75 0.06 14.57
CA ILE A 16 15.70 1.00 14.14
C ILE A 16 15.91 2.38 14.76
N THR A 17 15.88 3.40 13.90
CA THR A 17 16.03 4.82 14.30
C THR A 17 14.72 5.60 14.23
N TYR A 18 13.74 5.08 13.48
CA TYR A 18 12.43 5.69 13.28
C TYR A 18 11.30 4.64 13.30
N VAL A 19 10.13 5.04 13.77
CA VAL A 19 8.91 4.25 13.65
C VAL A 19 7.89 5.02 12.82
N ASP A 20 7.46 4.43 11.71
CA ASP A 20 6.54 5.04 10.76
C ASP A 20 5.11 4.55 10.98
N LEU A 21 4.27 5.43 11.50
CA LEU A 21 2.87 5.16 11.86
C LEU A 21 1.99 5.35 10.62
N ARG A 22 1.44 4.26 10.08
CA ARG A 22 0.72 4.24 8.81
C ARG A 22 -0.77 4.02 9.00
N PHE A 23 -1.59 4.85 8.37
CA PHE A 23 -3.06 4.76 8.42
C PHE A 23 -3.65 5.00 7.03
N THR A 24 -4.94 4.70 6.82
CA THR A 24 -5.58 4.86 5.51
C THR A 24 -6.66 5.93 5.56
N ASP A 25 -6.62 6.86 4.61
CA ASP A 25 -7.66 7.90 4.49
C ASP A 25 -8.94 7.36 3.82
N PRO A 26 -10.06 8.11 3.81
CA PRO A 26 -11.32 7.67 3.21
C PRO A 26 -11.26 7.45 1.69
N ARG A 27 -10.22 7.93 1.02
CA ARG A 27 -9.98 7.70 -0.41
C ARG A 27 -9.18 6.42 -0.66
N GLY A 28 -8.75 5.74 0.40
CA GLY A 28 -7.99 4.50 0.34
C GLY A 28 -6.48 4.70 0.21
N LYS A 29 -5.97 5.93 0.32
CA LYS A 29 -4.53 6.18 0.27
C LYS A 29 -3.92 5.95 1.66
N MET A 30 -2.85 5.17 1.71
CA MET A 30 -2.03 5.05 2.91
C MET A 30 -1.28 6.35 3.15
N GLN A 31 -1.45 6.91 4.34
CA GLN A 31 -0.81 8.09 4.88
C GLN A 31 0.12 7.65 6.02
N HIS A 32 1.04 8.53 6.42
CA HIS A 32 1.99 8.20 7.48
C HIS A 32 2.46 9.41 8.28
N VAL A 33 2.90 9.16 9.51
CA VAL A 33 3.64 10.09 10.37
C VAL A 33 4.80 9.33 11.01
N THR A 34 6.01 9.85 10.88
CA THR A 34 7.22 9.17 11.39
C THR A 34 7.66 9.74 12.73
N GLN A 35 7.87 8.87 13.70
CA GLN A 35 8.39 9.18 15.02
C GLN A 35 9.88 8.82 15.13
N HIS A 36 10.64 9.67 15.83
CA HIS A 36 12.01 9.33 16.22
C HIS A 36 11.98 8.29 17.33
N ILE A 37 12.98 7.39 17.38
CA ILE A 37 12.98 6.27 18.33
C ILE A 37 12.87 6.70 19.80
N ASP A 38 13.35 7.89 20.15
CA ASP A 38 13.27 8.44 21.53
C ASP A 38 11.84 8.66 22.03
N THR A 39 10.83 8.68 21.15
CA THR A 39 9.41 8.81 21.54
C THR A 39 8.69 7.47 21.60
N ILE A 40 9.41 6.36 21.38
CA ILE A 40 8.86 5.01 21.31
C ILE A 40 9.24 4.23 22.57
N ASP A 41 8.22 3.87 23.34
CA ASP A 41 8.33 2.96 24.48
C ASP A 41 7.05 2.11 24.60
N GLU A 42 7.01 1.21 25.60
CA GLU A 42 5.85 0.35 25.80
C GLU A 42 4.57 1.13 26.14
N GLU A 43 4.69 2.32 26.75
CA GLU A 43 3.56 3.18 27.12
C GLU A 43 3.01 3.89 25.88
N SER A 44 3.86 4.51 25.06
CA SER A 44 3.43 5.21 23.85
C SER A 44 2.84 4.26 22.80
N LEU A 45 3.32 3.01 22.71
CA LEU A 45 2.71 1.98 21.87
C LEU A 45 1.34 1.52 22.38
N ALA A 46 1.05 1.67 23.67
CA ALA A 46 -0.22 1.29 24.29
C ALA A 46 -1.24 2.45 24.33
N GLU A 47 -0.78 3.68 24.48
CA GLU A 47 -1.62 4.88 24.55
C GLU A 47 -1.86 5.54 23.19
N GLY A 48 -0.97 5.30 22.22
CA GLY A 48 -1.04 5.85 20.88
C GLY A 48 -0.43 7.25 20.78
N PHE A 49 -0.51 7.82 19.57
CA PHE A 49 0.17 9.07 19.21
C PHE A 49 -0.81 10.11 18.69
N MET A 50 -0.71 11.33 19.22
CA MET A 50 -1.54 12.45 18.78
C MET A 50 -1.08 13.01 17.43
N PHE A 51 -2.02 13.37 16.57
CA PHE A 51 -1.75 14.07 15.31
C PHE A 51 -2.92 14.97 14.88
N ASP A 52 -2.65 15.89 13.95
CA ASP A 52 -3.65 16.77 13.35
C ASP A 52 -4.30 16.10 12.12
N GLY A 53 -5.58 15.72 12.25
CA GLY A 53 -6.36 15.11 11.18
C GLY A 53 -7.11 16.10 10.28
N SER A 54 -7.03 17.41 10.53
CA SER A 54 -7.81 18.42 9.80
C SER A 54 -7.38 18.59 8.33
N SER A 55 -6.16 18.17 8.01
CA SER A 55 -5.61 18.17 6.64
C SER A 55 -6.02 16.94 5.83
N ILE A 56 -6.69 15.96 6.44
CA ILE A 56 -7.19 14.78 5.73
C ILE A 56 -8.59 15.07 5.17
N ALA A 57 -8.71 15.00 3.84
CA ALA A 57 -9.93 15.34 3.15
C ALA A 57 -11.11 14.45 3.61
N GLY A 58 -12.14 15.07 4.18
CA GLY A 58 -13.31 14.38 4.71
C GLY A 58 -13.18 13.93 6.16
N TRP A 59 -12.15 14.37 6.90
CA TRP A 59 -12.04 14.15 8.35
C TRP A 59 -12.48 15.38 9.15
N LYS A 60 -11.83 15.66 10.28
CA LYS A 60 -12.18 16.69 11.25
C LYS A 60 -12.06 18.10 10.65
N ALA A 61 -12.86 19.02 11.18
CA ALA A 61 -12.66 20.44 10.93
C ALA A 61 -11.48 20.96 11.77
N ILE A 62 -10.91 22.10 11.36
CA ILE A 62 -9.73 22.71 12.03
C ILE A 62 -9.96 22.94 13.52
N ASN A 63 -11.20 23.20 13.95
CA ASN A 63 -11.53 23.45 15.37
C ASN A 63 -11.66 22.18 16.23
N GLU A 64 -11.58 20.99 15.63
CA GLU A 64 -11.64 19.68 16.29
C GLU A 64 -10.57 18.74 15.70
N SER A 65 -9.39 19.29 15.38
CA SER A 65 -8.35 18.67 14.55
C SER A 65 -7.65 17.46 15.18
N ASP A 66 -7.55 17.45 16.51
CA ASP A 66 -6.73 16.46 17.23
C ASP A 66 -7.33 15.07 17.13
N MET A 67 -6.48 14.11 16.78
CA MET A 67 -6.82 12.70 16.60
C MET A 67 -5.72 11.81 17.17
N THR A 68 -6.02 10.54 17.44
CA THR A 68 -5.05 9.58 17.98
C THR A 68 -4.79 8.46 16.97
N LEU A 69 -3.54 8.23 16.60
CA LEU A 69 -3.08 7.03 15.91
C LEU A 69 -2.81 5.96 16.95
N MET A 70 -3.56 4.87 16.90
CA MET A 70 -3.38 3.72 17.79
C MET A 70 -2.65 2.60 17.04
N PRO A 71 -1.37 2.32 17.35
CA PRO A 71 -0.61 1.24 16.72
C PRO A 71 -1.27 -0.13 16.90
N ASP A 72 -1.43 -0.86 15.80
CA ASP A 72 -1.88 -2.25 15.79
C ASP A 72 -0.65 -3.15 15.60
N LEU A 73 -0.11 -3.63 16.72
CA LEU A 73 1.16 -4.35 16.77
C LEU A 73 1.08 -5.78 16.20
N TYR A 74 -0.03 -6.20 15.62
CA TYR A 74 -0.17 -7.54 15.06
C TYR A 74 0.78 -7.79 13.87
N ARG A 75 1.17 -6.74 13.15
CA ARG A 75 2.10 -6.77 12.02
C ARG A 75 2.93 -5.49 11.95
N CYS A 76 4.23 -5.66 12.04
CA CYS A 76 5.23 -4.63 11.81
C CYS A 76 6.31 -5.18 10.87
N TYR A 77 6.93 -4.32 10.08
CA TYR A 77 8.00 -4.70 9.15
C TYR A 77 9.00 -3.56 9.03
N VAL A 78 10.26 -3.90 8.73
CA VAL A 78 11.28 -2.90 8.40
C VAL A 78 11.00 -2.43 6.97
N ASP A 79 10.90 -1.12 6.77
CA ASP A 79 10.64 -0.57 5.43
C ASP A 79 11.86 -0.81 4.52
N PRO A 80 11.69 -1.47 3.36
CA PRO A 80 12.82 -1.85 2.51
C PRO A 80 13.32 -0.70 1.61
N PHE A 81 12.62 0.44 1.57
CA PHE A 81 12.94 1.55 0.66
C PHE A 81 13.59 2.73 1.37
N PHE A 82 13.34 2.90 2.67
CA PHE A 82 13.86 4.05 3.40
C PHE A 82 15.36 3.93 3.65
N ALA A 83 16.09 5.02 3.42
CA ALA A 83 17.54 5.07 3.62
C ALA A 83 17.97 4.95 5.08
N GLN A 84 17.10 5.29 6.03
CA GLN A 84 17.32 5.10 7.46
C GLN A 84 16.48 3.90 7.95
N PRO A 85 17.03 3.01 8.80
CA PRO A 85 16.28 1.88 9.35
C PRO A 85 15.01 2.35 10.05
N THR A 86 13.87 1.97 9.48
CA THR A 86 12.55 2.45 9.90
C THR A 86 11.58 1.29 10.02
N LEU A 87 10.92 1.18 11.17
CA LEU A 87 9.88 0.17 11.39
C LEU A 87 8.52 0.75 11.01
N ALA A 88 7.83 0.15 10.05
CA ALA A 88 6.48 0.53 9.68
C ALA A 88 5.44 -0.21 10.53
N VAL A 89 4.45 0.52 11.04
CA VAL A 89 3.38 0.00 11.90
C VAL A 89 2.04 0.52 11.42
N PHE A 90 1.06 -0.36 11.27
CA PHE A 90 -0.29 0.08 10.95
C PHE A 90 -0.98 0.67 12.18
N CYS A 91 -1.81 1.69 11.96
CA CYS A 91 -2.59 2.33 13.00
C CYS A 91 -4.08 2.34 12.65
N ASP A 92 -4.90 2.09 13.67
CA ASP A 92 -6.27 2.57 13.68
C ASP A 92 -6.29 4.04 14.11
N VAL A 93 -7.41 4.69 13.88
CA VAL A 93 -7.61 6.08 14.25
C VAL A 93 -8.72 6.17 15.29
N LEU A 94 -8.44 6.86 16.40
CA LEU A 94 -9.36 7.00 17.52
C LEU A 94 -9.71 8.47 17.81
N GLU A 95 -10.88 8.67 18.41
CA GLU A 95 -11.31 9.93 19.01
C GLU A 95 -10.55 10.16 20.33
N PRO A 96 -9.75 11.24 20.48
CA PRO A 96 -8.87 11.40 21.64
C PRO A 96 -9.59 11.51 22.99
N SER A 97 -10.81 12.06 22.98
CA SER A 97 -11.57 12.32 24.21
C SER A 97 -12.29 11.09 24.75
N THR A 98 -12.68 10.15 23.87
CA THR A 98 -13.45 8.96 24.23
C THR A 98 -12.64 7.67 24.11
N GLY A 99 -11.56 7.68 23.33
CA GLY A 99 -10.82 6.48 22.93
C GLY A 99 -11.60 5.59 21.95
N GLU A 100 -12.74 6.05 21.44
CA GLU A 100 -13.57 5.27 20.53
C GLU A 100 -13.00 5.29 19.10
N ALA A 101 -13.26 4.21 18.36
CA ALA A 101 -12.86 4.09 16.98
C ALA A 101 -13.47 5.21 16.11
N TYR A 102 -12.63 5.86 15.29
CA TYR A 102 -13.08 6.96 14.46
C TYR A 102 -13.95 6.45 13.30
N SER A 103 -15.18 6.93 13.23
CA SER A 103 -16.18 6.45 12.25
C SER A 103 -15.84 6.67 10.77
N ARG A 104 -14.82 7.49 10.46
CA ARG A 104 -14.34 7.73 9.08
C ARG A 104 -12.98 7.12 8.79
N ASP A 105 -12.45 6.31 9.70
CA ASP A 105 -11.32 5.45 9.42
C ASP A 105 -11.83 4.16 8.73
N PRO A 106 -11.37 3.88 7.48
CA PRO A 106 -11.74 2.66 6.77
C PRO A 106 -11.37 1.38 7.53
N ARG A 107 -10.27 1.38 8.27
CA ARG A 107 -9.79 0.21 9.02
C ARG A 107 -10.69 -0.08 10.22
N SER A 108 -11.04 0.95 10.98
CA SER A 108 -12.07 0.88 12.02
C SER A 108 -13.43 0.42 11.49
N THR A 109 -13.84 0.90 10.31
CA THR A 109 -15.08 0.47 9.65
C THR A 109 -15.06 -1.03 9.32
N ALA A 110 -13.93 -1.52 8.81
CA ALA A 110 -13.70 -2.93 8.53
C ALA A 110 -13.76 -3.80 9.80
N LYS A 111 -13.17 -3.34 10.91
CA LYS A 111 -13.26 -4.01 12.22
C LYS A 111 -14.71 -4.05 12.74
N ALA A 112 -15.44 -2.94 12.61
CA ALA A 112 -16.85 -2.87 12.99
C ALA A 112 -17.74 -3.83 12.15
N ALA A 113 -17.45 -4.00 10.86
CA ALA A 113 -18.16 -4.95 10.01
C ALA A 113 -17.97 -6.41 10.47
N LEU A 114 -16.76 -6.79 10.88
CA LEU A 114 -16.49 -8.11 11.46
C LEU A 114 -17.24 -8.32 12.78
N ALA A 115 -17.17 -7.33 13.69
CA ALA A 115 -17.91 -7.38 14.96
C ALA A 115 -19.43 -7.47 14.76
N HIS A 116 -19.96 -6.79 13.74
CA HIS A 116 -21.37 -6.88 13.36
C HIS A 116 -21.73 -8.31 12.88
N MET A 117 -20.93 -8.89 11.99
CA MET A 117 -21.15 -10.27 11.50
C MET A 117 -21.18 -11.28 12.65
N GLU A 118 -20.22 -11.18 13.57
CA GLU A 118 -20.12 -12.06 14.74
C GLU A 118 -21.34 -11.88 15.67
N SER A 119 -21.67 -10.64 16.04
CA SER A 119 -22.82 -10.35 16.93
C SER A 119 -24.17 -10.73 16.33
N ALA A 120 -24.30 -10.72 15.00
CA ALA A 120 -25.48 -11.17 14.29
C ALA A 120 -25.55 -12.71 14.16
N GLY A 121 -24.49 -13.44 14.54
CA GLY A 121 -24.40 -14.89 14.41
C GLY A 121 -24.37 -15.38 12.96
N LEU A 122 -23.91 -14.53 12.03
CA LEU A 122 -23.89 -14.83 10.59
C LEU A 122 -22.63 -15.59 10.16
N GLY A 123 -21.54 -15.45 10.92
CA GLY A 123 -20.26 -16.09 10.65
C GLY A 123 -19.22 -15.72 11.70
N ASP A 124 -18.11 -16.45 11.70
CA ASP A 124 -16.97 -16.28 12.62
C ASP A 124 -15.77 -15.62 11.93
N THR A 125 -15.54 -15.90 10.65
CA THR A 125 -14.41 -15.39 9.87
C THR A 125 -14.84 -15.10 8.44
N ALA A 126 -14.44 -13.94 7.93
CA ALA A 126 -14.63 -13.57 6.53
C ALA A 126 -13.28 -13.52 5.80
N PHE A 127 -13.13 -14.36 4.77
CA PHE A 127 -11.94 -14.43 3.93
C PHE A 127 -12.10 -13.63 2.65
N PHE A 128 -11.06 -12.88 2.27
CA PHE A 128 -11.02 -12.04 1.08
C PHE A 128 -9.76 -12.35 0.25
N GLY A 129 -9.88 -12.32 -1.07
CA GLY A 129 -8.78 -12.51 -2.00
C GLY A 129 -8.93 -11.61 -3.23
N PRO A 130 -8.52 -10.35 -3.16
CA PRO A 130 -8.56 -9.43 -4.29
C PRO A 130 -7.38 -9.66 -5.23
N GLU A 131 -7.63 -9.54 -6.54
CA GLU A 131 -6.60 -9.52 -7.58
C GLU A 131 -6.51 -8.08 -8.12
N ALA A 132 -5.44 -7.38 -7.75
CA ALA A 132 -5.28 -5.96 -8.05
C ALA A 132 -4.40 -5.79 -9.29
N GLU A 133 -5.02 -5.79 -10.47
CA GLU A 133 -4.34 -5.44 -11.72
C GLU A 133 -3.84 -3.99 -11.67
N PHE A 134 -2.70 -3.72 -12.33
CA PHE A 134 -2.10 -2.39 -12.40
C PHE A 134 -1.37 -2.18 -13.73
N PHE A 135 -0.96 -0.93 -13.97
CA PHE A 135 -0.16 -0.57 -15.13
C PHE A 135 1.17 0.05 -14.69
N ILE A 136 2.23 -0.23 -15.44
CA ILE A 136 3.52 0.45 -15.32
C ILE A 136 3.70 1.32 -16.57
N PHE A 137 4.05 2.59 -16.39
CA PHE A 137 4.28 3.53 -17.49
C PHE A 137 5.56 4.31 -17.24
N GLU A 138 6.28 4.63 -18.32
CA GLU A 138 7.52 5.39 -18.30
C GLU A 138 7.27 6.90 -18.28
N ASP A 139 6.14 7.37 -18.80
CA ASP A 139 5.78 8.79 -18.79
C ASP A 139 4.26 9.00 -18.66
N VAL A 140 3.87 9.90 -17.77
CA VAL A 140 2.47 10.31 -17.55
C VAL A 140 2.41 11.84 -17.49
N LYS A 141 1.70 12.45 -18.45
CA LYS A 141 1.50 13.90 -18.53
C LYS A 141 0.03 14.22 -18.33
N ILE A 142 -0.26 15.19 -17.47
CA ILE A 142 -1.62 15.68 -17.19
C ILE A 142 -1.58 17.20 -17.23
N ASP A 143 -2.54 17.82 -17.92
CA ASP A 143 -2.78 19.25 -17.75
C ASP A 143 -4.27 19.58 -17.87
N VAL A 144 -4.72 20.38 -16.91
CA VAL A 144 -6.11 20.84 -16.76
C VAL A 144 -6.06 22.32 -16.43
N SER A 145 -6.50 23.15 -17.37
CA SER A 145 -6.60 24.59 -17.25
C SER A 145 -7.94 25.09 -17.79
N MET A 146 -8.26 26.38 -17.62
CA MET A 146 -9.58 26.93 -17.98
C MET A 146 -9.97 26.68 -19.45
N ASN A 147 -9.01 26.49 -20.35
CA ASN A 147 -9.23 26.31 -21.78
C ASN A 147 -8.51 25.07 -22.36
N ARG A 148 -7.99 24.17 -21.51
CA ARG A 148 -7.21 23.00 -21.95
C ARG A 148 -7.42 21.83 -20.99
N ALA A 149 -7.61 20.64 -21.54
CA ALA A 149 -7.62 19.40 -20.78
C ALA A 149 -6.95 18.31 -21.61
N MET A 150 -5.88 17.71 -21.09
CA MET A 150 -5.24 16.54 -21.68
C MET A 150 -4.67 15.60 -20.63
N TYR A 151 -4.53 14.35 -21.03
CA TYR A 151 -3.63 13.39 -20.43
C TYR A 151 -2.90 12.63 -21.54
N GLN A 152 -1.71 12.15 -21.23
CA GLN A 152 -0.94 11.23 -22.07
C GLN A 152 -0.24 10.24 -21.16
N VAL A 153 -0.33 8.96 -21.49
CA VAL A 153 0.50 7.90 -20.92
C VAL A 153 1.35 7.33 -22.03
N ASP A 154 2.55 6.92 -21.68
CA ASP A 154 3.52 6.37 -22.63
C ASP A 154 4.22 5.18 -22.00
N SER A 155 4.40 4.13 -22.81
CA SER A 155 5.18 2.97 -22.43
C SER A 155 5.91 2.36 -23.60
N MET A 156 7.08 1.76 -23.34
CA MET A 156 7.83 1.05 -24.38
C MET A 156 7.04 -0.11 -25.00
N GLU A 157 6.14 -0.77 -24.25
CA GLU A 157 5.26 -1.82 -24.79
C GLU A 157 4.07 -1.27 -25.59
N GLY A 158 3.81 0.03 -25.49
CA GLY A 158 2.69 0.68 -26.13
C GLY A 158 2.67 0.43 -27.65
N PRO A 159 1.57 -0.09 -28.23
CA PRO A 159 1.48 -0.34 -29.68
C PRO A 159 1.58 0.96 -30.50
N TYR A 160 1.29 2.11 -29.86
CA TYR A 160 1.46 3.45 -30.41
C TYR A 160 2.93 3.87 -30.60
N ASN A 161 3.90 3.12 -30.07
CA ASN A 161 5.34 3.37 -30.23
C ASN A 161 6.03 2.48 -31.29
N SER A 162 5.27 1.75 -32.09
CA SER A 162 5.79 0.81 -33.10
C SER A 162 6.76 1.43 -34.12
N ALA A 163 6.63 2.72 -34.43
CA ALA A 163 7.50 3.45 -35.36
C ALA A 163 8.33 4.55 -34.67
N ARG A 164 8.40 4.56 -33.35
CA ARG A 164 9.17 5.56 -32.60
C ARG A 164 10.67 5.30 -32.72
N ASP A 165 11.43 6.38 -32.90
CA ASP A 165 12.88 6.34 -32.82
C ASP A 165 13.33 6.37 -31.35
N TYR A 166 14.13 5.37 -30.97
CA TYR A 166 14.80 5.28 -29.67
C TYR A 166 16.31 5.37 -29.87
N GLU A 167 17.05 5.86 -28.88
CA GLU A 167 18.50 6.04 -28.97
C GLU A 167 19.22 4.70 -29.26
N GLU A 168 18.77 3.63 -28.62
CA GLU A 168 19.28 2.26 -28.79
C GLU A 168 18.64 1.50 -29.96
N GLY A 169 17.71 2.14 -30.68
CA GLY A 169 16.92 1.53 -31.76
C GLY A 169 15.62 0.88 -31.30
N ASN A 170 14.71 0.63 -32.26
CA ASN A 170 13.40 0.07 -31.99
C ASN A 170 13.38 -1.45 -32.23
N LEU A 171 13.33 -2.24 -31.15
CA LEU A 171 13.41 -3.71 -31.20
C LEU A 171 12.16 -4.40 -31.77
N GLY A 172 11.03 -3.69 -31.87
CA GLY A 172 9.79 -4.20 -32.49
C GLY A 172 8.99 -5.23 -31.69
N HIS A 173 9.58 -5.90 -30.69
CA HIS A 173 8.90 -6.89 -29.85
C HIS A 173 7.95 -6.23 -28.84
N ARG A 174 6.66 -6.15 -29.18
CA ARG A 174 5.63 -5.54 -28.31
C ARG A 174 4.34 -6.34 -28.34
N PRO A 175 3.58 -6.38 -27.23
CA PRO A 175 2.24 -6.91 -27.25
C PRO A 175 1.34 -6.03 -28.13
N GLY A 176 0.46 -6.68 -28.90
CA GLY A 176 -0.62 -5.98 -29.58
C GLY A 176 -1.68 -5.49 -28.59
N VAL A 177 -2.68 -4.77 -29.10
CA VAL A 177 -3.87 -4.45 -28.30
C VAL A 177 -4.51 -5.76 -27.81
N LYS A 178 -4.65 -5.90 -26.49
CA LYS A 178 -5.11 -7.13 -25.81
C LYS A 178 -4.21 -8.36 -26.07
N GLY A 179 -2.93 -8.15 -26.36
CA GLY A 179 -1.96 -9.20 -26.68
C GLY A 179 -0.90 -9.44 -25.61
N GLY A 180 -1.05 -8.87 -24.41
CA GLY A 180 -0.08 -8.97 -23.32
C GLY A 180 -0.18 -10.24 -22.47
N TYR A 181 -1.19 -11.07 -22.70
CA TYR A 181 -1.46 -12.20 -21.80
C TYR A 181 -0.44 -13.34 -22.01
N PHE A 182 0.52 -13.46 -21.09
CA PHE A 182 1.56 -14.51 -21.03
C PHE A 182 2.54 -14.69 -22.20
N PRO A 183 2.89 -13.70 -23.05
CA PRO A 183 4.01 -13.87 -23.93
C PRO A 183 5.31 -13.94 -23.10
N VAL A 184 6.28 -14.72 -23.58
CA VAL A 184 7.63 -14.71 -22.97
C VAL A 184 8.42 -13.47 -23.44
N PRO A 185 9.48 -13.06 -22.72
CA PRO A 185 10.43 -12.08 -23.23
C PRO A 185 10.97 -12.46 -24.62
N PRO A 186 11.24 -11.47 -25.51
CA PRO A 186 11.30 -10.04 -25.23
C PRO A 186 9.99 -9.27 -25.44
N ILE A 187 8.84 -9.94 -25.67
CA ILE A 187 7.54 -9.24 -25.80
C ILE A 187 7.08 -8.73 -24.43
N ASP A 188 7.21 -9.56 -23.41
CA ASP A 188 7.01 -9.17 -22.01
C ASP A 188 8.28 -8.50 -21.48
N SER A 189 8.20 -7.18 -21.32
CA SER A 189 9.31 -6.38 -20.77
C SER A 189 9.26 -6.27 -19.24
N GLY A 190 8.14 -6.65 -18.63
CA GLY A 190 7.90 -6.49 -17.19
C GLY A 190 8.26 -7.70 -16.34
N GLN A 191 8.92 -8.73 -16.89
CA GLN A 191 9.19 -9.98 -16.16
C GLN A 191 9.99 -9.75 -14.87
N ASP A 192 11.14 -9.09 -14.98
CA ASP A 192 12.07 -8.91 -13.85
C ASP A 192 11.51 -7.93 -12.81
N ILE A 193 10.90 -6.82 -13.25
CA ILE A 193 10.32 -5.83 -12.33
C ILE A 193 9.14 -6.41 -11.53
N ARG A 194 8.32 -7.29 -12.13
CA ARG A 194 7.27 -8.01 -11.38
C ARG A 194 7.85 -8.98 -10.36
N SER A 195 8.95 -9.68 -10.69
CA SER A 195 9.65 -10.53 -9.73
C SER A 195 10.20 -9.73 -8.54
N GLU A 196 10.73 -8.53 -8.81
CA GLU A 196 11.21 -7.61 -7.76
C GLU A 196 10.06 -7.12 -6.87
N MET A 197 8.97 -6.62 -7.45
CA MET A 197 7.78 -6.20 -6.70
C MET A 197 7.23 -7.31 -5.79
N LEU A 198 7.17 -8.54 -6.31
CA LEU A 198 6.69 -9.71 -5.56
C LEU A 198 7.65 -10.08 -4.41
N SER A 199 8.97 -9.96 -4.64
CA SER A 199 9.98 -10.22 -3.61
C SER A 199 9.90 -9.21 -2.47
N VAL A 200 9.80 -7.92 -2.80
CA VAL A 200 9.68 -6.85 -1.80
C VAL A 200 8.36 -6.95 -1.02
N MET A 201 7.27 -7.36 -1.66
CA MET A 201 6.02 -7.67 -0.96
C MET A 201 6.21 -8.80 0.07
N ALA A 202 6.95 -9.86 -0.29
CA ALA A 202 7.25 -10.95 0.63
C ALA A 202 8.10 -10.49 1.81
N ASP A 203 9.08 -9.60 1.59
CA ASP A 203 9.92 -9.02 2.65
C ASP A 203 9.10 -8.20 3.66
N MET A 204 8.02 -7.55 3.22
CA MET A 204 7.06 -6.86 4.10
C MET A 204 6.02 -7.80 4.74
N GLY A 205 6.13 -9.12 4.52
CA GLY A 205 5.28 -10.14 5.12
C GLY A 205 3.98 -10.44 4.38
N VAL A 206 3.83 -10.01 3.12
CA VAL A 206 2.67 -10.37 2.30
C VAL A 206 2.82 -11.82 1.81
N PRO A 207 1.80 -12.69 1.95
CA PRO A 207 1.86 -14.07 1.46
C PRO A 207 1.67 -14.10 -0.08
N VAL A 208 2.76 -13.93 -0.82
CA VAL A 208 2.77 -13.90 -2.29
C VAL A 208 2.65 -15.28 -2.94
N GLU A 209 2.12 -15.34 -4.17
CA GLU A 209 1.91 -16.60 -4.90
C GLU A 209 2.54 -16.60 -6.31
N LYS A 210 2.18 -15.64 -7.15
CA LYS A 210 2.52 -15.62 -8.59
C LYS A 210 2.62 -14.19 -9.09
N HIS A 211 3.13 -14.00 -10.30
CA HIS A 211 2.95 -12.76 -11.05
C HIS A 211 2.79 -13.06 -12.54
N HIS A 212 2.16 -12.16 -13.28
CA HIS A 212 2.12 -12.23 -14.73
C HIS A 212 1.87 -10.89 -15.39
N HIS A 213 2.19 -10.85 -16.68
CA HIS A 213 1.69 -9.84 -17.57
C HIS A 213 0.20 -10.09 -17.84
N GLU A 214 -0.58 -9.01 -17.85
CA GLU A 214 -2.02 -9.04 -18.08
C GLU A 214 -2.40 -8.77 -19.55
N VAL A 215 -3.69 -8.75 -19.86
CA VAL A 215 -4.19 -8.70 -21.24
C VAL A 215 -3.75 -7.45 -22.02
N ALA A 216 -3.82 -6.26 -21.43
CA ALA A 216 -3.45 -5.01 -22.09
C ALA A 216 -1.92 -4.77 -22.06
N PRO A 217 -1.34 -4.05 -23.04
CA PRO A 217 0.06 -3.62 -22.97
C PRO A 217 0.36 -2.90 -21.66
N SER A 218 1.48 -3.23 -21.03
CA SER A 218 1.96 -2.65 -19.76
C SER A 218 1.05 -2.90 -18.56
N GLN A 219 0.14 -3.86 -18.68
CA GLN A 219 -0.73 -4.30 -17.60
C GLN A 219 -0.09 -5.49 -16.90
N HIS A 220 -0.22 -5.53 -15.58
CA HIS A 220 0.39 -6.55 -14.75
C HIS A 220 -0.54 -6.95 -13.60
N GLU A 221 -0.31 -8.14 -13.06
CA GLU A 221 -0.92 -8.63 -11.84
C GLU A 221 0.11 -9.37 -10.99
N LEU A 222 0.06 -9.14 -9.68
CA LEU A 222 0.73 -9.95 -8.67
C LEU A 222 -0.35 -10.70 -7.88
N GLY A 223 -0.11 -11.98 -7.61
CA GLY A 223 -0.98 -12.82 -6.80
C GLY A 223 -0.54 -12.81 -5.34
N MET A 224 -1.48 -12.64 -4.43
CA MET A 224 -1.30 -12.86 -2.99
C MET A 224 -2.40 -13.79 -2.49
N LYS A 225 -2.06 -14.61 -1.50
CA LYS A 225 -3.00 -15.54 -0.89
C LYS A 225 -4.13 -14.77 -0.20
N PHE A 226 -5.34 -15.30 -0.30
CA PHE A 226 -6.47 -14.80 0.48
C PHE A 226 -6.17 -14.86 1.99
N GLY A 227 -6.77 -13.93 2.75
CA GLY A 227 -6.61 -13.85 4.20
C GLY A 227 -7.89 -13.39 4.88
N THR A 228 -7.83 -13.10 6.17
CA THR A 228 -8.95 -12.46 6.87
C THR A 228 -9.19 -11.05 6.33
N LEU A 229 -10.37 -10.48 6.56
CA LEU A 229 -10.75 -9.15 6.03
C LEU A 229 -9.70 -8.06 6.33
N ILE A 230 -9.25 -7.93 7.59
CA ILE A 230 -8.26 -6.91 7.99
C ILE A 230 -6.89 -7.20 7.37
N GLU A 231 -6.43 -8.44 7.50
CA GLU A 231 -5.14 -8.85 6.95
C GLU A 231 -5.04 -8.61 5.44
N THR A 232 -6.11 -8.92 4.71
CA THR A 232 -6.16 -8.76 3.26
C THR A 232 -6.22 -7.30 2.85
N ALA A 233 -6.96 -6.46 3.60
CA ALA A 233 -6.99 -5.02 3.36
C ALA A 233 -5.59 -4.39 3.58
N ASP A 234 -4.88 -4.83 4.62
CA ASP A 234 -3.52 -4.39 4.89
C ASP A 234 -2.53 -4.86 3.83
N ASN A 235 -2.62 -6.14 3.43
CA ASN A 235 -1.85 -6.69 2.32
C ASN A 235 -2.05 -5.87 1.03
N LEU A 236 -3.28 -5.41 0.74
CA LEU A 236 -3.56 -4.60 -0.44
C LEU A 236 -2.91 -3.20 -0.35
N GLN A 237 -2.77 -2.63 0.84
CA GLN A 237 -2.02 -1.38 1.01
C GLN A 237 -0.52 -1.59 0.77
N LEU A 238 0.04 -2.69 1.28
CA LEU A 238 1.45 -3.07 1.05
C LEU A 238 1.73 -3.42 -0.42
N TYR A 239 0.78 -4.09 -1.09
CA TYR A 239 0.81 -4.36 -2.52
C TYR A 239 0.99 -3.07 -3.30
N LYS A 240 0.08 -2.10 -3.09
CA LYS A 240 0.12 -0.81 -3.78
C LYS A 240 1.40 -0.05 -3.44
N TYR A 241 1.87 -0.13 -2.19
CA TYR A 241 3.11 0.52 -1.77
C TYR A 241 4.32 -0.07 -2.51
N SER A 242 4.47 -1.40 -2.54
CA SER A 242 5.54 -2.09 -3.27
C SER A 242 5.53 -1.74 -4.76
N VAL A 243 4.37 -1.87 -5.41
CA VAL A 243 4.23 -1.57 -6.84
C VAL A 243 4.65 -0.14 -7.16
N HIS A 244 4.21 0.85 -6.37
CA HIS A 244 4.58 2.24 -6.63
C HIS A 244 6.06 2.52 -6.34
N GLN A 245 6.65 1.94 -5.29
CA GLN A 245 8.02 2.22 -4.89
C GLN A 245 9.06 1.54 -5.78
N VAL A 246 8.79 0.32 -6.23
CA VAL A 246 9.69 -0.41 -7.14
C VAL A 246 9.63 0.19 -8.56
N ALA A 247 8.49 0.76 -8.96
CA ALA A 247 8.35 1.40 -10.27
C ALA A 247 8.90 2.84 -10.36
N ALA A 248 9.17 3.49 -9.23
CA ALA A 248 9.58 4.90 -9.15
C ALA A 248 11.09 5.10 -9.35
#